data_AF-A0AAV0JG36-F1
#
_entry.id   AF-A0AAV0JG36-F1
#
_cell.length_a   1.000
_cell.length_b   1.000
_cell.length_c   1.000
_cell.angle_alpha   90.00
_cell.angle_beta   90.00
_cell.angle_gamma   90.00
#
_symmetry.space_group_name_H-M   'P 1'
#
loop_
_entity.id
_entity.type
_entity.pdbx_description
1 polymer ?
#
loop_
_entity_poly.entity_id
_entity_poly.type
_entity_poly.pdbx_seq_one_letter_code
_entity_poly.pdbx_strand_id
1 'polypeptide(L)'
;MLTPEAVASATEMAARGLPFEVVYYPRAWSFSDFVLNADVVEAALGMFWSAGARVKMAVESEDLSRTTWFQGTVASAVVPGCGPWQGSPWRMLQVWICILILD
;
A
#
# COMPACT_ATOMS: atom_id res chain seq x y z
N MET A 1 -13.30 12.39 8.87
CA MET A 1 -13.01 12.01 7.47
C MET A 1 -12.31 13.18 6.80
N LEU A 2 -11.27 12.93 5.99
CA LEU A 2 -10.63 13.97 5.18
C LEU A 2 -11.60 14.45 4.10
N THR A 3 -11.68 15.76 3.88
CA THR A 3 -12.51 16.32 2.80
C THR A 3 -11.70 16.37 1.49
N PRO A 4 -12.36 16.33 0.32
CA PRO A 4 -11.68 16.48 -0.97
C PRO A 4 -10.83 17.75 -1.07
N GLU A 5 -11.27 18.85 -0.44
CA GLU A 5 -10.55 20.13 -0.44
C GLU A 5 -9.24 20.03 0.34
N ALA A 6 -9.23 19.30 1.47
CA ALA A 6 -8.01 19.06 2.23
C ALA A 6 -6.99 18.23 1.42
N VAL A 7 -7.46 17.23 0.66
CA VAL A 7 -6.61 16.43 -0.24
C VAL A 7 -6.08 17.29 -1.39
N ALA A 8 -6.92 18.13 -1.99
CA ALA A 8 -6.50 19.03 -3.07
C ALA A 8 -5.44 20.03 -2.61
N SER A 9 -5.63 20.63 -1.43
CA SER A 9 -4.65 21.55 -0.81
C SER A 9 -3.31 20.85 -0.53
N ALA A 10 -3.33 19.66 0.05
CA ALA A 10 -2.12 18.86 0.27
C ALA A 10 -1.41 18.51 -1.04
N THR A 11 -2.18 18.18 -2.09
CA THR A 11 -1.65 17.87 -3.42
C THR A 11 -0.96 19.08 -4.04
N GLU A 12 -1.55 20.28 -3.93
CA GLU A 12 -0.94 21.51 -4.43
C GLU A 12 0.35 21.86 -3.68
N MET A 13 0.35 21.75 -2.34
CA MET A 13 1.57 21.95 -1.54
C MET A 13 2.67 20.98 -1.96
N ALA A 14 2.35 19.68 -2.10
CA ALA A 14 3.30 18.66 -2.55
C ALA A 14 3.86 18.97 -3.95
N ALA A 15 3.02 19.36 -4.91
CA ALA A 15 3.44 19.72 -6.26
C ALA A 15 4.39 20.93 -6.30
N ARG A 16 4.28 21.82 -5.31
CA ARG A 16 5.14 23.01 -5.13
C ARG A 16 6.38 22.73 -4.26
N GLY A 17 6.55 21.51 -3.76
CA GLY A 17 7.64 21.16 -2.83
C GLY A 17 7.51 21.86 -1.46
N LEU A 18 6.28 22.24 -1.08
CA LEU A 18 6.01 22.88 0.20
C LEU A 18 5.64 21.84 1.27
N PRO A 19 6.02 22.07 2.54
CA PRO A 19 5.65 21.18 3.64
C PRO A 19 4.15 21.22 3.91
N PHE A 20 3.59 20.08 4.31
CA PHE A 20 2.21 19.93 4.76
C PHE A 20 2.11 18.85 5.84
N GLU A 21 1.00 18.82 6.57
CA GLU A 21 0.79 17.88 7.67
C GLU A 21 -0.20 16.78 7.29
N VAL A 22 0.08 15.57 7.77
CA VAL A 22 -0.83 14.42 7.69
C VAL A 22 -0.97 13.79 9.06
N VAL A 23 -2.18 13.41 9.43
CA VAL A 23 -2.45 12.72 10.69
C VAL A 23 -2.62 11.23 10.38
N TYR A 24 -1.78 10.40 11.01
CA TYR A 24 -1.81 8.96 10.85
C TYR A 24 -2.28 8.28 12.14
N TYR A 25 -3.35 7.49 12.01
CA TYR A 25 -3.86 6.64 13.08
C TYR A 25 -3.66 5.16 12.68
N PRO A 26 -2.51 4.55 13.01
CA PRO A 26 -2.29 3.14 12.75
C PRO A 26 -3.37 2.32 13.44
N ARG A 27 -3.95 1.35 12.73
CA ARG A 27 -4.81 0.32 13.33
C ARG A 27 -4.18 -1.03 13.08
N ALA A 28 -4.31 -1.93 14.05
CA ALA A 28 -3.72 -3.27 14.05
C ALA A 28 -3.97 -4.11 12.79
N TRP A 29 -5.09 -3.87 12.09
CA TRP A 29 -5.46 -4.58 10.85
C TRP A 29 -5.38 -3.68 9.61
N SER A 30 -4.74 -2.52 9.70
CA SER A 30 -4.62 -1.56 8.61
C SER A 30 -3.41 -1.88 7.75
N PHE A 31 -3.59 -2.68 6.70
CA PHE A 31 -2.57 -2.99 5.70
C PHE A 31 -2.35 -1.84 4.69
N SER A 32 -2.35 -0.60 5.15
CA SER A 32 -2.43 0.58 4.29
C SER A 32 -1.68 1.77 4.88
N ASP A 33 -0.42 1.56 5.24
CA ASP A 33 0.51 2.64 5.47
C ASP A 33 0.59 3.50 4.20
N PHE A 34 0.25 4.78 4.33
CA PHE A 34 0.25 5.73 3.21
C PHE A 34 1.43 6.71 3.24
N VAL A 35 2.24 6.67 4.30
CA VAL A 35 3.53 7.38 4.40
C VAL A 35 4.62 6.32 4.50
N LEU A 36 5.40 6.17 3.43
CA LEU A 36 6.46 5.16 3.30
C LEU A 36 7.77 5.83 2.94
N ASN A 37 8.89 5.18 3.29
CA ASN A 37 10.20 5.61 2.83
C ASN A 37 10.30 5.45 1.30
N ALA A 38 10.76 6.49 0.60
CA ALA A 38 10.88 6.50 -0.85
C ALA A 38 11.72 5.34 -1.39
N ASP A 39 12.82 4.98 -0.73
CA ASP A 39 13.71 3.90 -1.18
C ASP A 39 13.00 2.54 -1.19
N VAL A 40 12.10 2.30 -0.23
CA VAL A 40 11.29 1.08 -0.16
C VAL A 40 10.29 1.04 -1.31
N VAL A 41 9.68 2.18 -1.63
CA VAL A 41 8.73 2.31 -2.74
C VAL A 41 9.45 2.10 -4.08
N GLU A 42 10.58 2.75 -4.30
CA GLU A 42 11.37 2.62 -5.54
C GLU A 42 11.88 1.19 -5.74
N ALA A 43 12.38 0.54 -4.68
CA ALA A 43 12.79 -0.86 -4.76
C ALA A 43 11.62 -1.79 -5.14
N ALA A 44 10.43 -1.55 -4.58
CA ALA A 44 9.23 -2.33 -4.91
C ALA A 44 8.73 -2.05 -6.33
N LEU A 45 8.82 -0.81 -6.83
CA LEU A 45 8.46 -0.45 -8.20
C LEU A 45 9.44 -1.01 -9.23
N GLY A 46 10.71 -1.21 -8.86
CA GLY A 46 11.72 -1.88 -9.69
C GLY A 46 11.49 -3.39 -9.86
N MET A 47 10.57 -4.01 -9.10
CA MET A 47 10.24 -5.42 -9.24
C MET A 47 9.28 -5.67 -10.41
N PHE A 48 9.49 -6.77 -11.13
CA PHE A 48 8.56 -7.20 -12.18
C PHE A 48 7.34 -7.91 -11.58
N TRP A 49 6.34 -7.13 -11.16
CA TRP A 49 5.07 -7.66 -10.70
C TRP A 49 4.27 -8.23 -11.86
N SER A 50 3.92 -9.52 -11.77
CA SER A 50 3.15 -10.22 -12.79
C SER A 50 2.31 -11.33 -12.17
N ALA A 51 1.28 -11.78 -12.89
CA ALA A 51 0.48 -12.91 -12.47
C ALA A 51 1.37 -14.15 -12.24
N GLY A 52 1.18 -14.83 -11.11
CA GLY A 52 2.00 -15.96 -10.67
C GLY A 52 3.18 -15.60 -9.77
N ALA A 53 3.53 -14.31 -9.61
CA ALA A 53 4.55 -13.89 -8.65
C ALA A 53 4.15 -14.27 -7.22
N ARG A 54 5.05 -14.92 -6.48
CA ARG A 54 4.81 -15.29 -5.07
C ARG A 54 5.15 -14.13 -4.17
N VAL A 55 4.26 -13.85 -3.22
CA VAL A 55 4.43 -12.79 -2.22
C VAL A 55 4.31 -13.37 -0.83
N LYS A 56 5.01 -12.73 0.10
CA LYS A 56 4.95 -13.02 1.52
C LYS A 56 4.79 -11.70 2.26
N MET A 57 3.77 -11.61 3.10
CA MET A 57 3.44 -10.40 3.86
C MET A 57 3.58 -10.70 5.36
N ALA A 58 4.29 -9.82 6.07
CA ALA A 58 4.30 -9.80 7.52
C ALA A 58 3.07 -9.02 8.01
N VAL A 59 2.37 -9.58 8.99
CA VAL A 59 1.26 -8.93 9.69
C VAL A 59 1.57 -8.99 11.17
N GLU A 60 1.72 -7.83 11.79
CA GLU A 60 1.92 -7.73 13.23
C GLU A 60 0.58 -7.84 13.95
N SER A 61 0.58 -8.50 15.10
CA SER A 61 -0.57 -8.52 16.00
C SER A 61 -0.86 -7.13 16.55
N GLU A 62 -2.06 -6.93 17.07
CA GLU A 62 -2.50 -5.64 17.60
C GLU A 62 -1.62 -5.08 18.72
N ASP A 63 -1.02 -5.97 19.51
CA ASP A 63 -0.08 -5.65 20.58
C ASP A 63 1.38 -5.59 20.10
N LEU A 64 1.62 -5.69 18.78
CA LEU A 64 2.94 -5.70 18.13
C LEU A 64 3.88 -6.83 18.64
N SER A 65 3.35 -7.80 19.37
CA SER A 65 4.16 -8.85 20.03
C SER A 65 4.42 -10.05 19.13
N ARG A 66 3.61 -10.25 18.08
CA ARG A 66 3.67 -11.42 17.20
C ARG A 66 3.56 -11.01 15.75
N THR A 67 4.51 -11.47 14.94
CA THR A 67 4.42 -11.35 13.47
C THR A 67 3.89 -12.65 12.88
N THR A 68 2.74 -12.58 12.22
CA THR A 68 2.18 -13.65 11.39
C THR A 68 2.57 -13.44 9.94
N TRP A 69 2.96 -14.52 9.27
CA TRP A 69 3.34 -14.46 7.85
C TRP A 69 2.23 -15.03 6.98
N PHE A 70 1.72 -14.21 6.06
CA PHE A 70 0.77 -14.63 5.04
C PHE A 70 1.50 -14.83 3.71
N GLN A 71 1.22 -15.94 3.04
CA GLN A 71 1.74 -16.22 1.71
C GLN A 71 0.63 -16.04 0.68
N GLY A 72 0.98 -15.58 -0.51
CA GLY A 72 0.03 -15.40 -1.58
C GLY A 72 0.66 -15.42 -2.95
N THR A 73 -0.20 -15.43 -3.96
CA THR A 73 0.18 -15.34 -5.37
C THR A 73 -0.49 -14.13 -5.99
N VAL A 74 0.28 -13.32 -6.72
CA VAL A 74 -0.25 -12.20 -7.49
C VAL A 74 -1.15 -12.76 -8.58
N ALA A 75 -2.42 -12.37 -8.57
CA ALA A 75 -3.39 -12.72 -9.59
C ALA A 75 -3.32 -11.74 -10.77
N SER A 76 -3.12 -10.46 -10.48
CA SER A 76 -2.97 -9.41 -11.49
C SER A 76 -2.18 -8.22 -10.93
N ALA A 77 -1.55 -7.47 -11.84
CA ALA A 77 -0.85 -6.23 -11.54
C ALA A 77 -1.32 -5.17 -12.56
N VAL A 78 -2.11 -4.19 -12.12
CA VAL A 78 -2.74 -3.19 -12.98
C VAL A 78 -2.67 -1.81 -12.32
N VAL A 79 -2.03 -0.87 -13.01
CA VAL A 79 -2.07 0.55 -12.66
C VAL A 79 -3.33 1.18 -13.29
N PRO A 80 -4.12 1.98 -12.55
CA PRO A 80 -5.30 2.62 -13.11
C PRO A 80 -4.97 3.50 -14.32
N GLY A 81 -5.63 3.23 -15.45
CA GLY A 81 -5.46 3.99 -16.70
C GLY A 81 -6.35 5.24 -16.82
N CYS A 82 -7.31 5.43 -15.92
CA CYS A 82 -8.21 6.58 -15.90
C CYS A 82 -8.68 6.92 -14.48
N GLY A 83 -9.31 8.09 -14.32
CA GLY A 83 -9.83 8.57 -13.04
C GLY A 83 -8.83 9.45 -12.26
N PRO A 84 -9.19 9.86 -11.02
CA PRO A 84 -8.43 10.85 -10.24
C PRO A 84 -7.04 10.38 -9.80
N TRP A 85 -6.75 9.08 -9.87
CA TRP A 85 -5.47 8.47 -9.47
C TRP A 85 -4.80 7.74 -10.64
N GLN A 86 -5.00 8.21 -11.87
CA GLN A 86 -4.36 7.64 -13.05
C GLN A 86 -2.85 7.57 -12.88
N GLY A 87 -2.26 6.41 -13.18
CA GLY A 87 -0.82 6.18 -13.02
C GLY A 87 -0.37 5.87 -11.59
N SER A 88 -1.27 5.89 -10.60
CA SER A 88 -0.92 5.60 -9.21
C SER A 88 -0.61 4.11 -9.01
N PRO A 89 0.53 3.74 -8.41
CA PRO A 89 0.83 2.35 -8.06
C PRO A 89 0.05 1.86 -6.84
N TRP A 90 -0.72 2.74 -6.18
CA TRP A 90 -1.49 2.39 -4.99
C TRP A 90 -2.49 1.28 -5.28
N ARG A 91 -2.36 0.16 -4.56
CA ARG A 91 -3.21 -1.04 -4.71
C ARG A 91 -3.24 -1.61 -6.13
N MET A 92 -2.14 -1.48 -6.88
CA MET A 92 -2.04 -2.04 -8.22
C MET A 92 -2.03 -3.58 -8.25
N LEU A 93 -1.77 -4.26 -7.13
CA LEU A 93 -1.67 -5.72 -7.05
C LEU A 93 -2.95 -6.34 -6.50
N GLN A 94 -3.52 -7.29 -7.25
CA GLN A 94 -4.50 -8.23 -6.73
C GLN A 94 -3.77 -9.51 -6.31
N VAL A 95 -3.96 -9.94 -5.06
CA VAL A 95 -3.26 -11.10 -4.49
C VAL A 95 -4.27 -12.11 -3.97
N TRP A 96 -4.08 -13.38 -4.32
CA TRP A 96 -4.76 -14.50 -3.68
C TRP A 96 -3.93 -14.98 -2.50
N ILE A 97 -4.47 -14.85 -1.30
CA ILE A 97 -3.82 -15.28 -0.08
C ILE A 97 -4.11 -16.77 0.10
N CYS A 98 -3.06 -17.57 0.22
CA CYS A 98 -3.18 -18.96 0.61
C CYS A 98 -3.34 -19.01 2.13
N ILE A 99 -4.58 -18.95 2.60
CA ILE A 99 -4.90 -19.31 3.99
C ILE A 99 -4.91 -20.84 4.02
N LEU A 100 -3.74 -21.46 4.04
CA LEU A 100 -3.66 -22.82 4.57
C LEU A 100 -4.01 -22.67 6.05
N ILE A 101 -5.28 -22.96 6.39
CA ILE A 101 -5.67 -23.35 7.72
C ILE A 101 -4.81 -24.60 8.00
N LEU A 102 -3.67 -24.40 8.65
CA LEU A 102 -3.02 -25.49 9.36
C LEU A 102 -3.92 -25.74 10.58
N ASP A 103 -4.42 -26.96 10.68
CA ASP A 103 -5.17 -27.50 11.83
C ASP A 103 -4.52 -27.16 13.19
#